data_AF-A0A7V6Q6L3-F1
#
_entry.id   AF-A0A7V6Q6L3-F1
#
_cell.length_a   1.000
_cell.length_b   1.000
_cell.length_c   1.000
_cell.angle_alpha   90.00
_cell.angle_beta   90.00
_cell.angle_gamma   90.00
#
_symmetry.space_group_name_H-M   'P 1'
#
loop_
_entity.id
_entity.type
_entity.pdbx_description
1 polymer ?
#
loop_
_entity_poly.entity_id
_entity_poly.type
_entity_poly.pdbx_seq_one_letter_code
_entity_poly.pdbx_strand_id
1 'polypeptide(L)'
;MVIRMDLKIGIIGGGQLGKMMAQEARKLGFRILVLDPTPGCPAAGISDAQIVADFYNAEKIKELVEKSDISTYEIEHIDTSVLKELVKNGHIVHPSPEVLETIKDKSKQKQMLNRKNIPTARWKMVERDLYSEVVDFGIPAVQKSCRGGYDGRGVFVIRERQDIPKALKSDSFLEEMVDIEKELAVMVARSARGEIKCYPVVEMAFDERANICDTVIAPARVDRRIQEEASDMAASCVEALDGVGIFGIEMFLTGDGKILVNEIAPRPHNSGHYTIEACVTSQFEQHLRAIAGFPLGSTELLIPAVMVNILGEDGYEGPPHFEGVEDVLAIPGASIHIYGKKTTKPFRKMGHVTIVDKNMERALEKAETVKRKLKVKSYQKSEA
;
A
#
# COMPACT_ATOMS: atom_id res chain seq x y z
N MET A 1 -0.82 14.97 30.69
CA MET A 1 0.10 14.16 29.86
C MET A 1 0.80 15.11 28.91
N VAL A 2 2.13 15.21 28.98
CA VAL A 2 2.89 16.12 28.12
C VAL A 2 3.16 15.40 26.81
N ILE A 3 2.69 15.97 25.69
CA ILE A 3 2.97 15.46 24.35
C ILE A 3 4.33 16.02 23.92
N ARG A 4 5.28 15.13 23.63
CA ARG A 4 6.61 15.51 23.15
C ARG A 4 6.55 15.83 21.66
N MET A 5 6.96 17.03 21.27
CA MET A 5 6.89 17.52 19.89
C MET A 5 8.24 17.44 19.15
N ASP A 6 9.34 17.17 19.84
CA ASP A 6 10.70 17.03 19.29
C ASP A 6 11.06 15.56 18.99
N LEU A 7 10.10 14.77 18.50
CA LEU A 7 10.30 13.35 18.18
C LEU A 7 11.26 13.14 17.00
N LYS A 8 12.12 12.13 17.12
CA LYS A 8 12.91 11.57 16.02
C LYS A 8 12.26 10.27 15.54
N ILE A 9 11.78 10.27 14.30
CA ILE A 9 11.17 9.09 13.68
C ILE A 9 12.17 8.43 12.74
N GLY A 10 12.44 7.14 12.96
CA GLY A 10 13.21 6.29 12.08
C GLY A 10 12.29 5.64 11.04
N ILE A 11 12.59 5.76 9.75
CA ILE A 11 11.81 5.13 8.68
C ILE A 11 12.71 4.13 7.94
N ILE A 12 12.32 2.85 7.95
CA ILE A 12 12.96 1.81 7.15
C ILE A 12 12.27 1.77 5.78
N GLY A 13 13.02 2.13 4.73
CA GLY A 13 12.53 2.39 3.38
C GLY A 13 12.42 3.89 3.09
N GLY A 14 13.07 4.34 2.03
CA GLY A 14 13.14 5.74 1.63
C GLY A 14 12.46 6.04 0.30
N GLY A 15 11.54 5.19 -0.12
CA GLY A 15 10.69 5.36 -1.29
C GLY A 15 9.64 6.46 -1.12
N GLN A 16 8.58 6.38 -1.94
CA GLN A 16 7.59 7.46 -2.00
C GLN A 16 6.74 7.60 -0.73
N LEU A 17 6.47 6.50 -0.02
CA LEU A 17 5.64 6.56 1.18
C LEU A 17 6.44 7.20 2.32
N GLY A 18 7.71 6.83 2.46
CA GLY A 18 8.68 7.44 3.35
C GLY A 18 8.85 8.94 3.07
N LYS A 19 8.89 9.33 1.79
CA LYS A 19 8.92 10.75 1.40
C LYS A 19 7.67 11.50 1.87
N MET A 20 6.48 10.95 1.63
CA MET A 20 5.22 11.59 2.02
C MET A 20 5.00 11.58 3.54
N MET A 21 5.44 10.53 4.24
CA MET A 21 5.54 10.54 5.71
C MET A 21 6.49 11.63 6.20
N ALA A 22 7.67 11.76 5.59
CA ALA A 22 8.62 12.80 5.98
C ALA A 22 8.04 14.21 5.79
N GLN A 23 7.28 14.46 4.72
CA GLN A 23 6.61 15.74 4.49
C GLN A 23 5.66 16.12 5.65
N GLU A 24 4.80 15.20 6.08
CA GLU A 24 3.88 15.44 7.20
C GLU A 24 4.60 15.50 8.55
N ALA A 25 5.68 14.72 8.72
CA ALA A 25 6.49 14.77 9.93
C ALA A 25 7.12 16.16 10.13
N ARG A 26 7.59 16.79 9.05
CA ARG A 26 8.13 18.16 9.09
C ARG A 26 7.07 19.19 9.48
N LYS A 27 5.83 19.03 9.01
CA LYS A 27 4.69 19.88 9.42
C LYS A 27 4.41 19.77 10.93
N LEU A 28 4.60 18.58 11.52
CA LEU A 28 4.45 18.33 12.96
C LEU A 28 5.69 18.69 13.79
N GLY A 29 6.79 19.12 13.17
CA GLY A 29 8.04 19.45 13.86
C GLY A 29 8.94 18.25 14.20
N PHE A 30 8.60 17.06 13.71
CA PHE A 30 9.41 15.85 13.93
C PHE A 30 10.65 15.85 13.04
N ARG A 31 11.71 15.19 13.53
CA ARG A 31 12.92 14.90 12.76
C ARG A 31 12.85 13.50 12.18
N ILE A 32 13.40 13.32 10.98
CA ILE A 32 13.37 12.04 10.27
C ILE A 32 14.78 11.51 10.02
N LEU A 33 14.99 10.24 10.37
CA LEU A 33 16.13 9.45 9.94
C LEU A 33 15.61 8.34 9.03
N VAL A 34 16.13 8.23 7.80
CA VAL A 34 15.70 7.20 6.85
C VAL A 34 16.81 6.19 6.58
N LEU A 35 16.47 4.91 6.48
CA LEU A 35 17.36 3.85 5.99
C LEU A 35 16.86 3.38 4.62
N ASP A 36 17.72 3.47 3.60
CA ASP A 36 17.43 2.99 2.25
C ASP A 36 18.73 2.61 1.53
N PRO A 37 18.76 1.54 0.71
CA PRO A 37 19.96 1.14 -0.02
C PRO A 37 20.39 2.14 -1.08
N THR A 38 19.50 3.04 -1.52
CA THR A 38 19.77 3.99 -2.60
C THR A 38 20.25 5.33 -2.05
N PRO A 39 21.49 5.78 -2.34
CA PRO A 39 21.94 7.12 -1.99
C PRO A 39 21.05 8.20 -2.61
N GLY A 40 20.54 9.12 -1.78
CA GLY A 40 19.59 10.14 -2.22
C GLY A 40 18.27 9.54 -2.71
N CYS A 41 17.75 8.56 -1.96
CA CYS A 41 16.42 8.00 -2.16
C CYS A 41 15.33 9.10 -2.07
N PRO A 42 14.11 8.86 -2.59
CA PRO A 42 13.02 9.85 -2.55
C PRO A 42 12.82 10.59 -1.22
N ALA A 43 12.90 9.89 -0.09
CA ALA A 43 12.73 10.48 1.24
C ALA A 43 13.95 11.26 1.74
N ALA A 44 15.16 10.95 1.25
CA ALA A 44 16.41 11.55 1.74
C ALA A 44 16.44 13.07 1.58
N GLY A 45 15.84 13.61 0.51
CA GLY A 45 15.82 15.06 0.25
C GLY A 45 15.00 15.89 1.25
N ILE A 46 14.19 15.24 2.09
CA ILE A 46 13.32 15.89 3.10
C ILE A 46 13.66 15.41 4.52
N SER A 47 14.45 14.35 4.64
CA SER A 47 14.89 13.78 5.92
C SER A 47 16.07 14.54 6.51
N ASP A 48 16.22 14.51 7.83
CA ASP A 48 17.36 15.14 8.52
C ASP A 48 18.67 14.36 8.34
N ALA A 49 18.57 13.04 8.12
CA ALA A 49 19.70 12.19 7.80
C ALA A 49 19.26 10.92 7.05
N GLN A 50 20.20 10.33 6.31
CA GLN A 50 20.05 9.03 5.63
C GLN A 50 21.14 8.06 6.07
N ILE A 51 20.75 6.82 6.39
CA ILE A 51 21.62 5.65 6.47
C ILE A 51 21.50 4.89 5.14
N VAL A 52 22.61 4.74 4.42
CA VAL A 52 22.64 3.99 3.16
C VAL A 52 23.00 2.53 3.46
N ALA A 53 22.00 1.65 3.39
CA ALA A 53 22.18 0.22 3.68
C ALA A 53 21.02 -0.62 3.13
N ASP A 54 21.28 -1.90 2.90
CA ASP A 54 20.23 -2.88 2.56
C ASP A 54 19.28 -3.13 3.75
N PHE A 55 18.03 -3.48 3.45
CA PHE A 55 16.97 -3.73 4.44
C PHE A 55 17.15 -5.01 5.27
N TYR A 56 18.18 -5.81 4.98
CA TYR A 56 18.61 -6.96 5.77
C TYR A 56 19.92 -6.71 6.53
N ASN A 57 20.49 -5.50 6.48
CA ASN A 57 21.67 -5.17 7.26
C ASN A 57 21.31 -4.90 8.73
N ALA A 58 21.47 -5.92 9.57
CA ALA A 58 21.14 -5.91 11.00
C ALA A 58 21.78 -4.73 11.76
N GLU A 59 23.07 -4.46 11.52
CA GLU A 59 23.80 -3.39 12.20
C GLU A 59 23.23 -2.01 11.87
N LYS A 60 22.85 -1.79 10.61
CA LYS A 60 22.29 -0.51 10.14
C LYS A 60 20.84 -0.31 10.55
N ILE A 61 20.05 -1.38 10.63
CA ILE A 61 18.72 -1.34 11.23
C ILE A 61 18.83 -0.94 12.71
N LYS A 62 19.73 -1.59 13.46
CA LYS A 62 20.00 -1.25 14.85
C LYS A 62 20.43 0.21 15.01
N GLU A 63 21.36 0.69 14.17
CA GLU A 63 21.79 2.09 14.16
C GLU A 63 20.61 3.06 13.99
N LEU A 64 19.69 2.78 13.06
CA LEU A 64 18.50 3.62 12.85
C LEU A 64 17.58 3.62 14.08
N VAL A 65 17.29 2.45 14.63
CA VAL A 65 16.36 2.29 15.75
C VAL A 65 16.92 2.93 17.03
N GLU A 66 18.22 2.78 17.31
CA GLU A 66 18.87 3.38 18.48
C GLU A 66 18.94 4.92 18.41
N LYS A 67 18.99 5.49 17.20
CA LYS A 67 19.01 6.94 16.96
C LYS A 67 17.62 7.58 16.93
N SER A 68 16.57 6.77 16.98
CA SER A 68 15.18 7.19 16.83
C SER A 68 14.42 6.99 18.14
N ASP A 69 13.46 7.88 18.41
CA ASP A 69 12.52 7.70 19.51
C ASP A 69 11.50 6.61 19.20
N ILE A 70 11.06 6.57 17.94
CA ILE A 70 10.07 5.64 17.39
C ILE A 70 10.52 5.28 16.00
N SER A 71 10.42 4.00 15.62
CA SER A 71 10.71 3.54 14.27
C SER A 71 9.47 2.97 13.59
N THR A 72 9.38 3.16 12.29
CA THR A 72 8.36 2.61 11.39
C THR A 72 9.01 2.12 10.11
N TYR A 73 8.22 1.53 9.21
CA TYR A 73 8.64 1.05 7.92
C TYR A 73 7.61 1.38 6.83
N GLU A 74 8.10 1.60 5.61
CA GLU A 74 7.23 1.67 4.42
C GLU A 74 7.39 0.46 3.49
N ILE A 75 8.33 -0.44 3.79
CA ILE A 75 8.59 -1.63 2.97
C ILE A 75 8.38 -2.89 3.80
N GLU A 76 7.92 -3.96 3.15
CA GLU A 76 7.65 -5.23 3.81
C GLU A 76 8.91 -6.13 3.88
N HIS A 77 9.89 -5.92 3.00
CA HIS A 77 11.08 -6.76 2.87
C HIS A 77 12.18 -6.44 3.90
N ILE A 78 11.86 -6.50 5.19
CA ILE A 78 12.79 -6.22 6.29
C ILE A 78 13.05 -7.48 7.12
N ASP A 79 14.27 -7.67 7.62
CA ASP A 79 14.53 -8.72 8.61
C ASP A 79 13.81 -8.42 9.94
N THR A 80 12.77 -9.21 10.24
CA THR A 80 11.99 -9.04 11.47
C THR A 80 12.72 -9.54 12.71
N SER A 81 13.74 -10.41 12.59
CA SER A 81 14.43 -10.99 13.74
C SER A 81 15.16 -9.92 14.56
N VAL A 82 15.88 -9.03 13.87
CA VAL A 82 16.59 -7.89 14.44
C VAL A 82 15.61 -6.91 15.10
N LEU A 83 14.49 -6.60 14.42
CA LEU A 83 13.49 -5.70 14.97
C LEU A 83 12.85 -6.27 16.25
N LYS A 84 12.57 -7.58 16.29
CA LYS A 84 12.05 -8.26 17.49
C LYS A 84 13.02 -8.17 18.67
N GLU A 85 14.31 -8.33 18.42
CA GLU A 85 15.33 -8.17 19.46
C GLU A 85 15.36 -6.73 19.99
N LEU A 86 15.33 -5.74 19.10
CA LEU A 86 15.32 -4.32 19.48
C LEU A 86 14.07 -3.94 20.29
N VAL A 87 12.90 -4.46 19.91
CA VAL A 87 11.66 -4.25 20.68
C VAL A 87 11.76 -4.87 22.08
N LYS A 88 12.34 -6.08 22.20
CA LYS A 88 12.60 -6.69 23.52
C LYS A 88 13.55 -5.87 24.39
N ASN A 89 14.46 -5.12 23.78
CA ASN A 89 15.39 -4.22 24.46
C ASN A 89 14.78 -2.83 24.77
N GLY A 90 13.47 -2.65 24.55
CA GLY A 90 12.74 -1.44 24.94
C GLY A 90 12.60 -0.38 23.84
N HIS A 91 13.04 -0.66 22.61
CA HIS A 91 12.81 0.24 21.47
C HIS A 91 11.38 0.12 20.95
N ILE A 92 10.86 1.22 20.40
CA ILE A 92 9.49 1.28 19.86
C ILE A 92 9.52 1.13 18.34
N VAL A 93 8.87 0.08 17.83
CA VAL A 93 8.69 -0.15 16.39
C VAL A 93 7.21 -0.36 16.11
N HIS A 94 6.63 0.49 15.25
CA HIS A 94 5.21 0.42 14.88
C HIS A 94 5.02 0.48 13.35
N PRO A 95 4.15 -0.38 12.77
CA PRO A 95 3.52 -1.53 13.42
C PRO A 95 4.54 -2.56 13.91
N SER A 96 4.14 -3.48 14.80
CA SER A 96 5.12 -4.37 15.44
C SER A 96 5.80 -5.33 14.43
N PRO A 97 6.99 -5.85 14.75
CA PRO A 97 7.65 -6.85 13.91
C PRO A 97 6.84 -8.14 13.73
N GLU A 98 5.98 -8.51 14.69
CA GLU A 98 5.07 -9.65 14.62
C GLU A 98 3.95 -9.42 13.59
N VAL A 99 3.42 -8.19 13.53
CA VAL A 99 2.48 -7.78 12.48
C VAL A 99 3.15 -7.91 11.12
N LEU A 100 4.36 -7.39 10.97
CA LEU A 100 5.10 -7.48 9.71
C LEU A 100 5.36 -8.95 9.31
N GLU A 101 5.80 -9.79 10.24
CA GLU A 101 6.04 -11.22 9.97
C GLU A 101 4.77 -11.96 9.53
N THR A 102 3.62 -11.58 10.08
CA THR A 102 2.31 -12.15 9.69
C THR A 102 1.93 -11.72 8.28
N ILE A 103 2.11 -10.44 7.92
CA ILE A 103 1.70 -9.92 6.61
C ILE A 103 2.65 -10.31 5.48
N LYS A 104 3.96 -10.39 5.75
CA LYS A 104 4.97 -10.81 4.74
C LYS A 104 4.68 -12.18 4.13
N ASP A 105 3.92 -13.00 4.84
CA ASP A 105 3.49 -14.32 4.40
C ASP A 105 1.97 -14.36 4.23
N LYS A 106 1.52 -14.26 2.97
CA LYS A 106 0.10 -14.20 2.60
C LYS A 106 -0.69 -15.42 3.10
N SER A 107 -0.04 -16.57 3.24
CA SER A 107 -0.67 -17.75 3.84
C SER A 107 -0.93 -17.56 5.34
N LYS A 108 0.03 -16.99 6.09
CA LYS A 108 -0.15 -16.68 7.52
C LYS A 108 -1.21 -15.61 7.73
N GLN A 109 -1.23 -14.58 6.89
CA GLN A 109 -2.29 -13.57 6.89
C GLN A 109 -3.67 -14.24 6.75
N LYS A 110 -3.86 -15.10 5.73
CA LYS A 110 -5.12 -15.81 5.53
C LYS A 110 -5.48 -16.74 6.68
N GLN A 111 -4.51 -17.47 7.25
CA GLN A 111 -4.75 -18.28 8.44
C GLN A 111 -5.22 -17.45 9.63
N MET A 112 -4.61 -16.28 9.84
CA MET A 112 -4.99 -15.36 10.92
C MET A 112 -6.41 -14.84 10.71
N LEU A 113 -6.76 -14.38 9.50
CA LEU A 113 -8.10 -13.90 9.18
C LEU A 113 -9.16 -14.99 9.36
N ASN A 114 -8.89 -16.21 8.86
CA ASN A 114 -9.79 -17.34 9.00
C ASN A 114 -10.01 -17.74 10.48
N ARG A 115 -8.96 -17.72 11.32
CA ARG A 115 -9.08 -17.98 12.77
C ARG A 115 -9.95 -16.94 13.49
N LYS A 116 -10.08 -15.75 12.92
CA LYS A 116 -10.90 -14.65 13.44
C LYS A 116 -12.27 -14.57 12.76
N ASN A 117 -12.62 -15.54 11.90
CA ASN A 117 -13.84 -15.55 11.10
C ASN A 117 -14.00 -14.31 10.21
N ILE A 118 -12.89 -13.70 9.79
CA ILE A 118 -12.92 -12.60 8.81
C ILE A 118 -12.98 -13.23 7.42
N PRO A 119 -14.00 -12.91 6.60
CA PRO A 119 -14.17 -13.52 5.29
C PRO A 119 -12.98 -13.29 4.36
N THR A 120 -12.49 -14.36 3.75
CA THR A 120 -11.52 -14.34 2.65
C THR A 120 -12.01 -15.31 1.57
N ALA A 121 -11.50 -15.18 0.34
CA ALA A 121 -11.79 -16.17 -0.69
C ALA A 121 -11.29 -17.56 -0.27
N ARG A 122 -12.02 -18.61 -0.67
CA ARG A 122 -11.66 -20.01 -0.40
C ARG A 122 -10.23 -20.27 -0.88
N TRP A 123 -9.42 -20.89 -0.04
CA TRP A 123 -8.01 -21.11 -0.33
C TRP A 123 -7.48 -22.41 0.29
N LYS A 124 -6.39 -22.92 -0.27
CA LYS A 124 -5.70 -24.15 0.19
C LYS A 124 -4.20 -24.02 -0.06
N MET A 125 -3.37 -24.39 0.92
CA MET A 125 -1.91 -24.49 0.73
C MET A 125 -1.56 -25.52 -0.34
N VAL A 126 -0.53 -25.22 -1.15
CA VAL A 126 0.10 -26.23 -2.01
C VAL A 126 1.21 -26.90 -1.22
N GLU A 127 1.10 -28.20 -0.93
CA GLU A 127 2.04 -28.91 -0.06
C GLU A 127 2.97 -29.87 -0.82
N ARG A 128 2.48 -30.49 -1.89
CA ARG A 128 3.18 -31.56 -2.60
C ARG A 128 3.04 -31.42 -4.12
N ASP A 129 2.05 -32.08 -4.69
CA ASP A 129 1.85 -32.18 -6.13
C ASP A 129 0.79 -31.19 -6.58
N LEU A 130 1.23 -30.11 -7.23
CA LEU A 130 0.35 -29.06 -7.72
C LEU A 130 -0.73 -29.61 -8.66
N TYR A 131 -0.46 -30.66 -9.43
CA TYR A 131 -1.45 -31.19 -10.38
C TYR A 131 -2.67 -31.77 -9.64
N SER A 132 -2.45 -32.73 -8.74
CA SER A 132 -3.53 -33.30 -7.93
C SER A 132 -4.23 -32.26 -7.07
N GLU A 133 -3.47 -31.33 -6.47
CA GLU A 133 -4.04 -30.31 -5.60
C GLU A 133 -4.93 -29.30 -6.33
N VAL A 134 -4.58 -28.91 -7.57
CA VAL A 134 -5.43 -28.09 -8.43
C VAL A 134 -6.69 -28.84 -8.85
N VAL A 135 -6.56 -30.12 -9.21
CA VAL A 135 -7.72 -30.95 -9.59
C VAL A 135 -8.70 -31.09 -8.44
N ASP A 136 -8.21 -31.31 -7.22
CA ASP A 136 -9.03 -31.40 -6.01
C ASP A 136 -9.65 -30.06 -5.61
N PHE A 137 -8.93 -28.95 -5.79
CA PHE A 137 -9.41 -27.61 -5.44
C PHE A 137 -10.49 -27.09 -6.40
N GLY A 138 -10.37 -27.44 -7.68
CA GLY A 138 -11.21 -26.99 -8.78
C GLY A 138 -10.58 -25.85 -9.59
N ILE A 139 -10.97 -25.74 -10.86
CA ILE A 139 -10.57 -24.66 -11.79
C ILE A 139 -11.80 -23.85 -12.24
N PRO A 140 -11.66 -22.55 -12.55
CA PRO A 140 -10.43 -21.76 -12.50
C PRO A 140 -9.95 -21.48 -11.07
N ALA A 141 -8.63 -21.42 -10.89
CA ALA A 141 -7.98 -21.12 -9.62
C ALA A 141 -6.86 -20.09 -9.79
N VAL A 142 -6.57 -19.35 -8.73
CA VAL A 142 -5.46 -18.39 -8.66
C VAL A 142 -4.39 -18.97 -7.74
N GLN A 143 -3.23 -19.31 -8.28
CA GLN A 143 -2.07 -19.67 -7.47
C GLN A 143 -1.31 -18.40 -7.07
N LYS A 144 -1.10 -18.19 -5.78
CA LYS A 144 -0.35 -17.05 -5.24
C LYS A 144 0.87 -17.52 -4.45
N SER A 145 2.03 -16.91 -4.69
CA SER A 145 3.23 -17.09 -3.87
C SER A 145 2.94 -16.65 -2.44
N CYS A 146 3.43 -17.41 -1.45
CA CYS A 146 3.23 -17.05 -0.05
C CYS A 146 3.97 -15.76 0.32
N ARG A 147 5.13 -15.49 -0.31
CA ARG A 147 6.00 -14.34 -0.01
C ARG A 147 6.48 -13.69 -1.29
N GLY A 148 6.77 -12.40 -1.23
CA GLY A 148 7.43 -11.68 -2.34
C GLY A 148 6.52 -11.31 -3.51
N GLY A 149 5.23 -11.62 -3.44
CA GLY A 149 4.26 -11.12 -4.41
C GLY A 149 3.92 -9.66 -4.16
N TYR A 150 3.79 -8.88 -5.24
CA TYR A 150 3.36 -7.48 -5.26
C TYR A 150 3.03 -7.06 -6.69
N ASP A 151 2.08 -6.12 -6.88
CA ASP A 151 1.70 -5.58 -8.21
C ASP A 151 1.59 -6.69 -9.28
N GLY A 152 0.81 -7.74 -8.98
CA GLY A 152 0.58 -8.91 -9.85
C GLY A 152 1.71 -9.96 -9.90
N ARG A 153 2.92 -9.66 -9.41
CA ARG A 153 4.01 -10.66 -9.32
C ARG A 153 3.68 -11.71 -8.28
N GLY A 154 4.07 -12.95 -8.56
CA GLY A 154 3.76 -14.09 -7.69
C GLY A 154 2.28 -14.48 -7.73
N VAL A 155 1.55 -14.10 -8.78
CA VAL A 155 0.17 -14.53 -9.04
C VAL A 155 0.13 -15.24 -10.39
N PHE A 156 -0.49 -16.41 -10.46
CA PHE A 156 -0.69 -17.16 -11.70
C PHE A 156 -2.11 -17.72 -11.75
N VAL A 157 -2.85 -17.40 -12.81
CA VAL A 157 -4.21 -17.89 -13.01
C VAL A 157 -4.17 -19.21 -13.77
N ILE A 158 -4.71 -20.26 -13.16
CA ILE A 158 -4.87 -21.60 -13.73
C ILE A 158 -6.31 -21.70 -14.24
N ARG A 159 -6.50 -21.56 -15.56
CA ARG A 159 -7.82 -21.64 -16.20
C ARG A 159 -8.14 -23.07 -16.61
N GLU A 160 -7.13 -23.80 -17.04
CA GLU A 160 -7.22 -25.18 -17.47
C GLU A 160 -6.03 -26.02 -17.01
N ARG A 161 -6.12 -27.35 -17.12
CA ARG A 161 -5.08 -28.27 -16.63
C ARG A 161 -3.75 -28.08 -17.37
N GLN A 162 -3.79 -27.58 -18.59
CA GLN A 162 -2.65 -27.30 -19.46
C GLN A 162 -1.82 -26.10 -18.97
N ASP A 163 -2.36 -25.28 -18.06
CA ASP A 163 -1.64 -24.16 -17.45
C ASP A 163 -0.70 -24.61 -16.33
N ILE A 164 -0.98 -25.75 -15.68
CA ILE A 164 -0.27 -26.26 -14.49
C ILE A 164 1.26 -26.36 -14.71
N PRO A 165 1.79 -26.81 -15.86
CA PRO A 165 3.24 -26.82 -16.10
C PRO A 165 3.91 -25.45 -15.98
N LYS A 166 3.19 -24.37 -16.34
CA LYS A 166 3.66 -22.96 -16.31
C LYS A 166 3.47 -22.27 -14.97
N ALA A 167 2.78 -22.94 -14.04
CA ALA A 167 2.43 -22.41 -12.74
C ALA A 167 3.68 -22.15 -11.86
N LEU A 168 3.50 -21.36 -10.80
CA LEU A 168 4.57 -20.91 -9.91
C LEU A 168 5.27 -22.10 -9.26
N LYS A 169 6.60 -21.99 -9.15
CA LYS A 169 7.47 -23.02 -8.55
C LYS A 169 7.85 -22.73 -7.09
N SER A 170 7.45 -21.58 -6.56
CA SER A 170 7.70 -21.18 -5.17
C SER A 170 6.61 -21.72 -4.23
N ASP A 171 6.89 -21.69 -2.92
CA ASP A 171 5.88 -21.86 -1.88
C ASP A 171 4.66 -20.99 -2.17
N SER A 172 3.49 -21.63 -2.24
CA SER A 172 2.28 -21.00 -2.75
C SER A 172 1.02 -21.65 -2.18
N PHE A 173 -0.11 -20.99 -2.41
CA PHE A 173 -1.44 -21.49 -2.13
C PHE A 173 -2.33 -21.28 -3.36
N LEU A 174 -3.37 -22.09 -3.45
CA LEU A 174 -4.47 -21.91 -4.38
C LEU A 174 -5.55 -21.08 -3.71
N GLU A 175 -6.15 -20.18 -4.46
CA GLU A 175 -7.30 -19.37 -4.09
C GLU A 175 -8.35 -19.50 -5.19
N GLU A 176 -9.63 -19.44 -4.83
CA GLU A 176 -10.68 -19.44 -5.83
C GLU A 176 -10.64 -18.17 -6.68
N MET A 177 -10.99 -18.32 -7.95
CA MET A 177 -11.18 -17.18 -8.85
C MET A 177 -12.50 -16.49 -8.48
N VAL A 178 -12.43 -15.46 -7.63
CA VAL A 178 -13.60 -14.70 -7.18
C VAL A 178 -14.26 -13.99 -8.36
N ASP A 179 -15.59 -14.02 -8.40
CA ASP A 179 -16.40 -13.21 -9.32
C ASP A 179 -16.51 -11.78 -8.77
N ILE A 180 -15.53 -10.94 -9.14
CA ILE A 180 -15.33 -9.60 -8.59
C ILE A 180 -16.24 -8.60 -9.33
N GLU A 181 -17.17 -7.99 -8.62
CA GLU A 181 -17.93 -6.83 -9.10
C GLU A 181 -17.11 -5.54 -8.97
N LYS A 182 -16.47 -5.35 -7.80
CA LYS A 182 -15.60 -4.21 -7.53
C LYS A 182 -14.44 -4.60 -6.62
N GLU A 183 -13.28 -3.99 -6.85
CA GLU A 183 -12.20 -3.99 -5.88
C GLU A 183 -12.32 -2.76 -4.98
N LEU A 184 -12.32 -2.99 -3.68
CA LEU A 184 -12.49 -1.97 -2.66
C LEU A 184 -11.23 -1.89 -1.80
N ALA A 185 -10.98 -0.72 -1.22
CA ALA A 185 -10.03 -0.61 -0.14
C ALA A 185 -10.52 0.33 0.96
N VAL A 186 -10.06 0.09 2.19
CA VAL A 186 -10.26 0.99 3.32
C VAL A 186 -8.91 1.23 3.99
N MET A 187 -8.58 2.49 4.20
CA MET A 187 -7.46 2.86 5.07
C MET A 187 -7.96 2.89 6.51
N VAL A 188 -7.27 2.19 7.40
CA VAL A 188 -7.63 2.12 8.82
C VAL A 188 -6.43 2.52 9.65
N ALA A 189 -6.61 3.53 10.50
CA ALA A 189 -5.62 3.91 11.49
C ALA A 189 -6.01 3.36 12.86
N ARG A 190 -5.05 2.76 13.57
CA ARG A 190 -5.19 2.36 14.97
C ARG A 190 -4.03 2.94 15.78
N SER A 191 -4.34 3.73 16.79
CA SER A 191 -3.31 4.32 17.66
C SER A 191 -2.79 3.30 18.67
N ALA A 192 -1.63 3.61 19.29
CA ALA A 192 -1.09 2.81 20.39
C ALA A 192 -2.03 2.71 21.62
N ARG A 193 -3.10 3.51 21.66
CA ARG A 193 -4.14 3.46 22.72
C ARG A 193 -5.38 2.67 22.32
N GLY A 194 -5.40 2.10 21.11
CA GLY A 194 -6.55 1.38 20.57
C GLY A 194 -7.65 2.26 19.97
N GLU A 195 -7.45 3.58 19.83
CA GLU A 195 -8.37 4.42 19.04
C GLU A 195 -8.29 3.98 17.57
N ILE A 196 -9.43 3.73 16.94
CA ILE A 196 -9.53 3.32 15.53
C ILE A 196 -10.29 4.37 14.74
N LYS A 197 -9.79 4.71 13.56
CA LYS A 197 -10.51 5.52 12.57
C LYS A 197 -10.37 4.95 11.17
N CYS A 198 -11.49 4.80 10.48
CA CYS A 198 -11.56 4.36 9.10
C CYS A 198 -11.72 5.56 8.18
N TYR A 199 -10.97 5.56 7.07
CA TYR A 199 -11.21 6.44 5.94
C TYR A 199 -12.41 5.94 5.13
N PRO A 200 -13.00 6.79 4.27
CA PRO A 200 -14.00 6.36 3.31
C PRO A 200 -13.53 5.16 2.51
N VAL A 201 -14.47 4.24 2.25
CA VAL A 201 -14.25 3.13 1.32
C VAL A 201 -13.94 3.71 -0.05
N VAL A 202 -12.92 3.19 -0.71
CA VAL A 202 -12.56 3.56 -2.08
C VAL A 202 -12.77 2.40 -3.03
N GLU A 203 -13.11 2.72 -4.27
CA GLU A 203 -13.16 1.78 -5.38
C GLU A 203 -11.84 1.87 -6.14
N MET A 204 -11.21 0.72 -6.42
CA MET A 204 -9.96 0.63 -7.16
C MET A 204 -10.24 0.03 -8.53
N ALA A 205 -9.70 0.67 -9.57
CA ALA A 205 -9.67 0.13 -10.92
C ALA A 205 -8.23 -0.23 -11.29
N PHE A 206 -8.05 -1.40 -11.90
CA PHE A 206 -6.75 -1.97 -12.23
C PHE A 206 -6.53 -1.97 -13.74
N ASP A 207 -5.28 -1.74 -14.17
CA ASP A 207 -4.89 -2.01 -15.55
C ASP A 207 -4.70 -3.53 -15.73
N GLU A 208 -5.60 -4.15 -16.49
CA GLU A 208 -5.62 -5.60 -16.71
C GLU A 208 -4.31 -6.16 -17.30
N ARG A 209 -3.54 -5.34 -18.03
CA ARG A 209 -2.30 -5.78 -18.69
C ARG A 209 -1.16 -5.99 -17.69
N ALA A 210 -1.14 -5.17 -16.65
CA ALA A 210 -0.07 -5.17 -15.65
C ALA A 210 -0.53 -5.60 -14.25
N ASN A 211 -1.84 -5.81 -14.06
CA ASN A 211 -2.45 -6.12 -12.77
C ASN A 211 -2.00 -5.14 -11.66
N ILE A 212 -2.03 -3.85 -11.99
CA ILE A 212 -1.60 -2.75 -11.13
C ILE A 212 -2.76 -1.79 -10.95
N CYS A 213 -2.96 -1.31 -9.72
CA CYS A 213 -3.93 -0.26 -9.44
C CYS A 213 -3.61 0.94 -10.33
N ASP A 214 -4.57 1.36 -11.14
CA ASP A 214 -4.46 2.48 -12.06
C ASP A 214 -5.16 3.70 -11.47
N THR A 215 -6.40 3.51 -11.01
CA THR A 215 -7.27 4.58 -10.49
C THR A 215 -7.89 4.20 -9.16
N VAL A 216 -8.07 5.19 -8.29
CA VAL A 216 -8.75 5.06 -7.00
C VAL A 216 -9.82 6.14 -6.91
N ILE A 217 -11.05 5.75 -6.58
CA ILE A 217 -12.23 6.62 -6.54
C ILE A 217 -12.73 6.72 -5.10
N ALA A 218 -12.82 7.94 -4.57
CA ALA A 218 -13.25 8.22 -3.20
C ALA A 218 -14.44 9.22 -3.16
N PRO A 219 -15.61 8.85 -2.63
CA PRO A 219 -15.94 7.54 -2.07
C PRO A 219 -16.17 6.49 -3.17
N ALA A 220 -16.13 5.21 -2.79
CA ALA A 220 -16.52 4.10 -3.64
C ALA A 220 -17.97 4.26 -4.12
N ARG A 221 -18.24 3.90 -5.38
CA ARG A 221 -19.59 3.95 -5.96
C ARG A 221 -20.38 2.69 -5.59
N VAL A 222 -20.64 2.54 -4.30
CA VAL A 222 -21.38 1.43 -3.70
C VAL A 222 -22.40 1.95 -2.69
N ASP A 223 -23.45 1.16 -2.46
CA ASP A 223 -24.48 1.49 -1.49
C ASP A 223 -23.92 1.66 -0.07
N ARG A 224 -24.59 2.49 0.72
CA ARG A 224 -24.19 2.79 2.10
C ARG A 224 -23.97 1.54 2.96
N ARG A 225 -24.79 0.51 2.79
CA ARG A 225 -24.65 -0.78 3.51
C ARG A 225 -23.29 -1.42 3.26
N ILE A 226 -22.84 -1.44 2.01
CA ILE A 226 -21.52 -1.99 1.62
C ILE A 226 -20.40 -1.11 2.21
N GLN A 227 -20.58 0.21 2.26
CA GLN A 227 -19.58 1.10 2.86
C GLN A 227 -19.39 0.84 4.36
N GLU A 228 -20.49 0.67 5.10
CA GLU A 228 -20.49 0.34 6.52
C GLU A 228 -19.86 -1.05 6.76
N GLU A 229 -20.31 -2.07 6.02
CA GLU A 229 -19.79 -3.45 6.14
C GLU A 229 -18.29 -3.54 5.84
N ALA A 230 -17.80 -2.87 4.78
CA ALA A 230 -16.38 -2.82 4.44
C ALA A 230 -15.55 -2.11 5.52
N SER A 231 -16.08 -1.04 6.10
CA SER A 231 -15.38 -0.27 7.14
C SER A 231 -15.25 -1.06 8.44
N ASP A 232 -16.31 -1.77 8.85
CA ASP A 232 -16.34 -2.62 10.03
C ASP A 232 -15.42 -3.84 9.87
N MET A 233 -15.43 -4.46 8.69
CA MET A 233 -14.52 -5.56 8.35
C MET A 233 -13.06 -5.11 8.37
N ALA A 234 -12.77 -3.93 7.80
CA ALA A 234 -11.43 -3.37 7.79
C ALA A 234 -10.92 -3.01 9.20
N ALA A 235 -11.78 -2.47 10.07
CA ALA A 235 -11.45 -2.24 11.48
C ALA A 235 -11.11 -3.57 12.18
N SER A 236 -11.95 -4.60 11.99
CA SER A 236 -11.75 -5.93 12.56
C SER A 236 -10.42 -6.58 12.12
N CYS A 237 -10.00 -6.35 10.87
CA CYS A 237 -8.69 -6.80 10.38
C CYS A 237 -7.52 -6.20 11.18
N VAL A 238 -7.57 -4.90 11.46
CA VAL A 238 -6.49 -4.21 12.20
C VAL A 238 -6.51 -4.59 13.68
N GLU A 239 -7.67 -4.78 14.27
CA GLU A 239 -7.82 -5.30 15.63
C GLU A 239 -7.28 -6.73 15.77
N ALA A 240 -7.57 -7.59 14.78
CA ALA A 240 -7.09 -8.97 14.75
C ALA A 240 -5.55 -9.06 14.71
N LEU A 241 -4.90 -8.07 14.11
CA LEU A 241 -3.44 -7.93 14.07
C LEU A 241 -2.85 -7.28 15.33
N ASP A 242 -3.68 -6.71 16.21
CA ASP A 242 -3.27 -5.75 17.24
C ASP A 242 -2.38 -4.64 16.65
N GLY A 243 -2.74 -4.17 15.45
CA GLY A 243 -1.94 -3.23 14.68
C GLY A 243 -1.87 -1.83 15.32
N VAL A 244 -0.71 -1.18 15.21
CA VAL A 244 -0.54 0.25 15.55
C VAL A 244 0.08 0.96 14.35
N GLY A 245 -0.57 2.02 13.89
CA GLY A 245 -0.19 2.73 12.67
C GLY A 245 -1.37 2.86 11.71
N ILE A 246 -1.10 2.74 10.41
CA ILE A 246 -2.12 2.79 9.37
C ILE A 246 -2.00 1.55 8.48
N PHE A 247 -3.13 1.06 8.01
CA PHE A 247 -3.26 -0.19 7.29
C PHE A 247 -4.13 0.01 6.06
N GLY A 248 -3.68 -0.46 4.91
CA GLY A 248 -4.53 -0.62 3.73
C GLY A 248 -5.17 -1.99 3.73
N ILE A 249 -6.50 -2.04 3.76
CA ILE A 249 -7.26 -3.30 3.68
C ILE A 249 -7.90 -3.37 2.31
N GLU A 250 -7.41 -4.26 1.45
CA GLU A 250 -7.97 -4.51 0.12
C GLU A 250 -9.02 -5.63 0.20
N MET A 251 -10.13 -5.42 -0.50
CA MET A 251 -11.30 -6.27 -0.46
C MET A 251 -11.88 -6.46 -1.85
N PHE A 252 -12.55 -7.59 -2.05
CA PHE A 252 -13.39 -7.83 -3.21
C PHE A 252 -14.86 -7.72 -2.80
N LEU A 253 -15.62 -6.93 -3.54
CA LEU A 253 -17.08 -7.01 -3.57
C LEU A 253 -17.46 -7.98 -4.68
N THR A 254 -18.16 -9.05 -4.33
CA THR A 254 -18.63 -10.06 -5.27
C THR A 254 -19.96 -9.69 -5.92
N GLY A 255 -20.28 -10.28 -7.07
CA GLY A 255 -21.57 -10.05 -7.75
C GLY A 255 -22.82 -10.47 -6.95
N ASP A 256 -22.66 -11.30 -5.92
CA ASP A 256 -23.72 -11.63 -4.95
C ASP A 256 -23.72 -10.73 -3.69
N GLY A 257 -22.90 -9.68 -3.69
CA GLY A 257 -22.89 -8.63 -2.68
C GLY A 257 -22.13 -8.95 -1.39
N LYS A 258 -21.23 -9.95 -1.41
CA LYS A 258 -20.35 -10.28 -0.28
C LYS A 258 -19.04 -9.50 -0.35
N ILE A 259 -18.45 -9.23 0.81
CA ILE A 259 -17.14 -8.60 0.93
C ILE A 259 -16.13 -9.65 1.41
N LEU A 260 -15.02 -9.78 0.69
CA LEU A 260 -13.94 -10.71 1.00
C LEU A 260 -12.62 -9.96 1.13
N VAL A 261 -11.88 -10.14 2.21
CA VAL A 261 -10.54 -9.56 2.35
C VAL A 261 -9.57 -10.27 1.40
N ASN A 262 -8.93 -9.49 0.53
CA ASN A 262 -7.87 -9.96 -0.36
C ASN A 262 -6.50 -9.83 0.33
N GLU A 263 -6.16 -8.62 0.75
CA GLU A 263 -4.82 -8.29 1.23
C GLU A 263 -4.83 -7.21 2.33
N ILE A 264 -3.83 -7.25 3.22
CA ILE A 264 -3.58 -6.22 4.21
C ILE A 264 -2.16 -5.69 4.01
N ALA A 265 -2.00 -4.38 3.98
CA ALA A 265 -0.71 -3.70 3.96
C ALA A 265 -0.52 -2.89 5.26
N PRO A 266 0.43 -3.24 6.15
CA PRO A 266 0.64 -2.62 7.46
C PRO A 266 1.47 -1.33 7.36
N ARG A 267 1.05 -0.43 6.48
CA ARG A 267 1.74 0.81 6.13
C ARG A 267 0.76 1.74 5.40
N PRO A 268 1.12 3.03 5.20
CA PRO A 268 0.45 3.84 4.21
C PRO A 268 0.36 3.10 2.86
N HIS A 269 -0.78 3.23 2.19
CA HIS A 269 -1.10 2.47 1.00
C HIS A 269 -1.40 3.37 -0.20
N ASN A 270 -1.18 2.86 -1.40
CA ASN A 270 -1.39 3.63 -2.64
C ASN A 270 -2.85 4.09 -2.77
N SER A 271 -3.79 3.22 -2.40
CA SER A 271 -5.22 3.54 -2.39
C SER A 271 -5.63 4.60 -1.37
N GLY A 272 -4.72 5.02 -0.49
CA GLY A 272 -4.95 6.13 0.45
C GLY A 272 -4.37 7.48 -0.02
N HIS A 273 -3.72 7.59 -1.18
CA HIS A 273 -3.01 8.84 -1.54
C HIS A 273 -3.96 10.02 -1.74
N TYR A 274 -5.19 9.78 -2.19
CA TYR A 274 -6.25 10.79 -2.28
C TYR A 274 -6.48 11.57 -0.98
N THR A 275 -6.17 10.97 0.17
CA THR A 275 -6.36 11.59 1.49
C THR A 275 -5.51 12.84 1.72
N ILE A 276 -4.45 13.06 0.92
CA ILE A 276 -3.63 14.26 1.02
C ILE A 276 -4.46 15.50 0.63
N GLU A 277 -5.22 15.43 -0.46
CA GLU A 277 -6.02 16.56 -0.96
C GLU A 277 -7.48 16.54 -0.49
N ALA A 278 -8.03 15.36 -0.22
CA ALA A 278 -9.47 15.18 -0.11
C ALA A 278 -9.98 14.93 1.31
N CYS A 279 -9.10 14.63 2.27
CA CYS A 279 -9.47 14.35 3.66
C CYS A 279 -8.93 15.41 4.62
N VAL A 280 -9.56 15.55 5.78
CA VAL A 280 -9.10 16.47 6.84
C VAL A 280 -7.69 16.13 7.32
N THR A 281 -7.35 14.84 7.41
CA THR A 281 -6.02 14.38 7.82
C THR A 281 -5.53 13.33 6.82
N SER A 282 -4.35 13.56 6.23
CA SER A 282 -3.76 12.61 5.29
C SER A 282 -3.40 11.30 5.99
N GLN A 283 -3.40 10.18 5.26
CA GLN A 283 -3.00 8.88 5.78
C GLN A 283 -1.59 8.91 6.41
N PHE A 284 -0.73 9.80 5.92
CA PHE A 284 0.65 9.93 6.37
C PHE A 284 0.73 10.66 7.71
N GLU A 285 0.03 11.79 7.86
CA GLU A 285 -0.09 12.47 9.15
C GLU A 285 -0.78 11.57 10.18
N GLN A 286 -1.81 10.84 9.75
CA GLN A 286 -2.54 9.90 10.58
C GLN A 286 -1.65 8.74 11.08
N HIS A 287 -0.80 8.19 10.22
CA HIS A 287 0.19 7.19 10.60
C HIS A 287 1.14 7.73 11.68
N LEU A 288 1.69 8.93 11.47
CA LEU A 288 2.59 9.57 12.43
C LEU A 288 1.92 9.81 13.78
N ARG A 289 0.66 10.31 13.79
CA ARG A 289 -0.12 10.47 15.02
C ARG A 289 -0.33 9.13 15.73
N ALA A 290 -0.68 8.09 14.97
CA ALA A 290 -0.94 6.76 15.50
C ALA A 290 0.29 6.16 16.20
N ILE A 291 1.47 6.19 15.55
CA ILE A 291 2.71 5.64 16.10
C ILE A 291 3.29 6.51 17.23
N ALA A 292 3.08 7.83 17.18
CA ALA A 292 3.52 8.76 18.23
C ALA A 292 2.59 8.79 19.45
N GLY A 293 1.47 8.06 19.42
CA GLY A 293 0.49 8.02 20.50
C GLY A 293 -0.31 9.31 20.69
N PHE A 294 -0.42 10.12 19.62
CA PHE A 294 -1.23 11.33 19.56
C PHE A 294 -2.69 10.97 19.27
N PRO A 295 -3.67 11.85 19.59
CA PRO A 295 -5.04 11.67 19.15
C PRO A 295 -5.12 11.58 17.62
N LEU A 296 -5.91 10.63 17.13
CA LEU A 296 -6.11 10.46 15.70
C LEU A 296 -6.87 11.67 15.11
N GLY A 297 -6.48 12.10 13.91
CA GLY A 297 -7.15 13.16 13.16
C GLY A 297 -8.52 12.74 12.62
N SER A 298 -9.28 13.68 12.05
CA SER A 298 -10.53 13.34 11.37
C SER A 298 -10.22 12.68 10.02
N THR A 299 -10.91 11.58 9.72
CA THR A 299 -10.84 10.89 8.42
C THR A 299 -11.93 11.35 7.45
N GLU A 300 -12.64 12.43 7.79
CA GLU A 300 -13.71 13.00 6.98
C GLU A 300 -13.25 13.36 5.57
N LEU A 301 -14.04 12.92 4.58
CA LEU A 301 -13.89 13.30 3.18
C LEU A 301 -14.52 14.68 2.96
N LEU A 302 -13.69 15.65 2.60
CA LEU A 302 -14.10 17.03 2.37
C LEU A 302 -14.70 17.25 0.98
N ILE A 303 -14.22 16.48 0.00
CA ILE A 303 -14.62 16.60 -1.41
C ILE A 303 -14.37 15.26 -2.12
N PRO A 304 -15.24 14.86 -3.08
CA PRO A 304 -14.98 13.68 -3.89
C PRO A 304 -13.64 13.79 -4.65
N ALA A 305 -12.96 12.66 -4.78
CA ALA A 305 -11.64 12.59 -5.36
C ALA A 305 -11.43 11.36 -6.23
N VAL A 306 -10.61 11.52 -7.27
CA VAL A 306 -10.09 10.44 -8.11
C VAL A 306 -8.56 10.54 -8.12
N MET A 307 -7.87 9.51 -7.66
CA MET A 307 -6.42 9.42 -7.74
C MET A 307 -6.04 8.56 -8.95
N VAL A 308 -5.10 9.04 -9.76
CA VAL A 308 -4.54 8.33 -10.92
C VAL A 308 -3.06 8.11 -10.67
N ASN A 309 -2.59 6.87 -10.82
CA ASN A 309 -1.16 6.58 -10.75
C ASN A 309 -0.44 7.09 -11.99
N ILE A 310 0.74 7.67 -11.78
CA ILE A 310 1.65 8.02 -12.88
C ILE A 310 2.65 6.87 -13.00
N LEU A 311 2.52 6.09 -14.07
CA LEU A 311 3.38 4.94 -14.34
C LEU A 311 4.41 5.25 -15.41
N GLY A 312 5.54 4.55 -15.38
CA GLY A 312 6.48 4.53 -16.51
C GLY A 312 5.84 3.87 -17.73
N GLU A 313 5.98 4.51 -18.88
CA GLU A 313 5.41 4.04 -20.14
C GLU A 313 6.09 2.75 -20.63
N ASP A 314 5.30 1.91 -21.31
CA ASP A 314 5.80 0.67 -21.88
C ASP A 314 6.82 0.94 -23.01
N GLY A 315 7.86 0.12 -23.10
CA GLY A 315 8.97 0.28 -24.04
C GLY A 315 9.97 1.41 -23.73
N TYR A 316 9.90 2.03 -22.54
CA TYR A 316 10.84 3.09 -22.12
C TYR A 316 11.55 2.74 -20.81
N GLU A 317 12.88 2.85 -20.79
CA GLU A 317 13.69 2.69 -19.59
C GLU A 317 14.80 3.75 -19.55
N GLY A 318 15.07 4.31 -18.37
CA GLY A 318 16.15 5.30 -18.16
C GLY A 318 15.70 6.54 -17.39
N PRO A 319 16.42 7.68 -17.48
CA PRO A 319 16.05 8.91 -16.79
C PRO A 319 14.64 9.38 -17.19
N PRO A 320 13.78 9.74 -16.22
CA PRO A 320 12.39 10.09 -16.52
C PRO A 320 12.27 11.44 -17.23
N HIS A 321 11.48 11.46 -18.28
CA HIS A 321 10.99 12.65 -18.96
C HIS A 321 9.46 12.67 -18.86
N PHE A 322 8.91 13.77 -18.32
CA PHE A 322 7.48 13.94 -18.12
C PHE A 322 6.90 14.83 -19.23
N GLU A 323 5.93 14.31 -19.96
CA GLU A 323 5.16 15.05 -20.98
C GLU A 323 3.77 15.41 -20.42
N GLY A 324 3.19 16.53 -20.86
CA GLY A 324 1.82 16.93 -20.49
C GLY A 324 1.66 17.46 -19.07
N VAL A 325 2.76 17.78 -18.36
CA VAL A 325 2.71 18.31 -16.99
C VAL A 325 1.98 19.65 -16.93
N GLU A 326 2.29 20.59 -17.84
CA GLU A 326 1.63 21.90 -17.89
C GLU A 326 0.12 21.77 -18.11
N ASP A 327 -0.28 20.88 -19.03
CA ASP A 327 -1.68 20.59 -19.27
C ASP A 327 -2.41 20.08 -18.03
N VAL A 328 -1.78 19.19 -17.25
CA VAL A 328 -2.37 18.65 -16.03
C VAL A 328 -2.41 19.70 -14.92
N LEU A 329 -1.37 20.50 -14.77
CA LEU A 329 -1.35 21.60 -13.80
C LEU A 329 -2.44 22.65 -14.08
N ALA A 330 -2.85 22.80 -15.35
CA ALA A 330 -3.94 23.68 -15.73
C ALA A 330 -5.34 23.11 -15.43
N ILE A 331 -5.48 21.83 -15.07
CA ILE A 331 -6.78 21.22 -14.76
C ILE A 331 -7.23 21.65 -13.35
N PRO A 332 -8.38 22.35 -13.20
CA PRO A 332 -8.87 22.74 -11.89
C PRO A 332 -9.16 21.54 -11.00
N GLY A 333 -8.55 21.53 -9.81
CA GLY A 333 -8.67 20.46 -8.83
C GLY A 333 -7.64 19.33 -8.99
N ALA A 334 -6.75 19.38 -9.98
CA ALA A 334 -5.65 18.42 -10.10
C ALA A 334 -4.45 18.82 -9.23
N SER A 335 -3.92 17.86 -8.47
CA SER A 335 -2.70 17.99 -7.66
C SER A 335 -1.72 16.89 -8.03
N ILE A 336 -0.54 17.28 -8.54
CA ILE A 336 0.48 16.34 -9.01
C ILE A 336 1.48 16.05 -7.90
N HIS A 337 1.76 14.77 -7.68
CA HIS A 337 2.81 14.28 -6.78
C HIS A 337 3.85 13.49 -7.54
N ILE A 338 5.07 14.04 -7.66
CA ILE A 338 6.20 13.35 -8.28
C ILE A 338 7.18 12.83 -7.22
N TYR A 339 7.51 11.54 -7.29
CA TYR A 339 8.30 10.88 -6.26
C TYR A 339 9.80 11.17 -6.37
N GLY A 340 10.28 11.64 -7.53
CA GLY A 340 11.70 11.96 -7.72
C GLY A 340 12.58 10.72 -7.95
N LYS A 341 11.99 9.63 -8.44
CA LYS A 341 12.74 8.42 -8.81
C LYS A 341 13.63 8.73 -10.01
N LYS A 342 14.92 8.40 -9.92
CA LYS A 342 15.95 8.72 -10.94
C LYS A 342 15.82 7.93 -12.25
N THR A 343 15.04 6.85 -12.24
CA THR A 343 14.88 5.95 -13.38
C THR A 343 13.42 5.56 -13.53
N THR A 344 12.85 5.75 -14.72
CA THR A 344 11.57 5.15 -15.13
C THR A 344 11.82 3.81 -15.82
N LYS A 345 10.83 2.91 -15.73
CA LYS A 345 10.74 1.65 -16.47
C LYS A 345 9.25 1.28 -16.59
N PRO A 346 8.87 0.36 -17.49
CA PRO A 346 7.46 0.02 -17.68
C PRO A 346 6.76 -0.31 -16.36
N PHE A 347 5.60 0.32 -16.15
CA PHE A 347 4.71 0.14 -14.98
C PHE A 347 5.31 0.54 -13.62
N ARG A 348 6.49 1.16 -13.56
CA ARG A 348 7.03 1.70 -12.31
C ARG A 348 6.19 2.90 -11.87
N LYS A 349 5.68 2.91 -10.64
CA LYS A 349 5.01 4.07 -10.03
C LYS A 349 5.99 5.25 -9.89
N MET A 350 5.83 6.29 -10.68
CA MET A 350 6.66 7.50 -10.73
C MET A 350 6.07 8.69 -9.98
N GLY A 351 4.76 8.65 -9.76
CA GLY A 351 3.99 9.66 -9.06
C GLY A 351 2.51 9.29 -8.97
N HIS A 352 1.69 10.23 -8.57
CA HIS A 352 0.24 10.16 -8.73
C HIS A 352 -0.33 11.57 -8.98
N VAL A 353 -1.56 11.64 -9.49
CA VAL A 353 -2.35 12.87 -9.53
C VAL A 353 -3.63 12.63 -8.78
N THR A 354 -3.97 13.50 -7.83
CA THR A 354 -5.29 13.52 -7.20
C THR A 354 -6.13 14.61 -7.87
N ILE A 355 -7.32 14.27 -8.33
CA ILE A 355 -8.29 15.18 -8.91
C ILE A 355 -9.47 15.30 -7.94
N VAL A 356 -9.76 16.51 -7.46
CA VAL A 356 -10.95 16.79 -6.66
C VAL A 356 -12.01 17.55 -7.46
N ASP A 357 -13.27 17.17 -7.30
CA ASP A 357 -14.42 17.90 -7.84
C ASP A 357 -15.67 17.60 -7.01
N LYS A 358 -16.58 18.57 -6.89
CA LYS A 358 -17.87 18.37 -6.20
C LYS A 358 -18.79 17.37 -6.92
N ASN A 359 -18.50 17.05 -8.19
CA ASN A 359 -19.21 16.06 -8.97
C ASN A 359 -18.25 14.94 -9.39
N MET A 360 -18.58 13.70 -9.04
CA MET A 360 -17.73 12.54 -9.30
C MET A 360 -17.49 12.30 -10.80
N GLU A 361 -18.51 12.44 -11.64
CA GLU A 361 -18.38 12.24 -13.09
C GLU A 361 -17.39 13.23 -13.72
N ARG A 362 -17.43 14.51 -13.30
CA ARG A 362 -16.42 15.48 -13.74
C ARG A 362 -15.01 15.15 -13.25
N ALA A 363 -14.87 14.61 -12.04
CA ALA A 363 -13.57 14.16 -11.55
C ALA A 363 -13.02 13.00 -12.40
N LEU A 364 -13.89 12.06 -12.79
CA LEU A 364 -13.55 10.94 -13.68
C LEU A 364 -13.17 11.43 -15.09
N GLU A 365 -13.91 12.36 -15.69
CA GLU A 365 -13.58 12.95 -17.00
C GLU A 365 -12.21 13.65 -17.00
N LYS A 366 -11.91 14.38 -15.92
CA LYS A 366 -10.60 15.01 -15.71
C LYS A 366 -9.51 13.95 -15.52
N ALA A 367 -9.76 12.90 -14.75
CA ALA A 367 -8.83 11.80 -14.54
C ALA A 367 -8.45 11.11 -15.86
N GLU A 368 -9.42 10.87 -16.74
CA GLU A 368 -9.17 10.33 -18.09
C GLU A 368 -8.34 11.31 -18.95
N THR A 369 -8.57 12.61 -18.80
CA THR A 369 -7.73 13.63 -19.44
C THR A 369 -6.29 13.57 -18.93
N VAL A 370 -6.08 13.39 -17.63
CA VAL A 370 -4.75 13.22 -17.02
C VAL A 370 -4.06 11.99 -17.59
N LYS A 371 -4.71 10.81 -17.61
CA LYS A 371 -4.13 9.56 -18.16
C LYS A 371 -3.70 9.68 -19.60
N ARG A 372 -4.47 10.42 -20.41
CA ARG A 372 -4.18 10.63 -21.82
C ARG A 372 -2.99 11.57 -22.02
N LYS A 373 -2.92 12.66 -21.25
CA LYS A 373 -1.93 13.73 -21.46
C LYS A 373 -0.61 13.49 -20.74
N LEU A 374 -0.64 12.96 -19.52
CA LEU A 374 0.54 12.81 -18.68
C LEU A 374 1.25 11.50 -18.96
N LYS A 375 2.48 11.58 -19.44
CA LYS A 375 3.29 10.43 -19.84
C LYS A 375 4.67 10.50 -19.21
N VAL A 376 5.19 9.35 -18.76
CA VAL A 376 6.56 9.25 -18.23
C VAL A 376 7.38 8.32 -19.09
N LYS A 377 8.22 8.92 -19.94
CA LYS A 377 9.10 8.23 -20.87
C LYS A 377 10.55 8.36 -20.45
N SER A 378 11.43 7.74 -21.22
CA SER A 378 12.87 7.97 -21.20
C SER A 378 13.30 8.43 -22.60
N TYR A 379 14.38 9.21 -22.70
CA TYR A 379 14.98 9.56 -24.00
C TYR A 379 15.61 8.34 -24.69
N GLN A 380 15.84 7.26 -23.94
CA GLN A 380 16.29 5.97 -24.46
C GLN A 380 15.07 5.05 -24.58
N LYS A 381 14.78 4.57 -25.81
CA LYS A 381 13.85 3.44 -26.01
C LYS A 381 14.53 2.18 -25.47
N SER A 382 13.80 1.32 -24.76
CA SER A 382 14.38 0.05 -24.33
C SER A 382 14.72 -0.79 -25.56
N GLU A 383 15.91 -1.41 -25.58
CA GLU A 383 16.17 -2.52 -26.49
C GLU A 383 15.22 -3.65 -26.08
N ALA A 384 14.45 -4.18 -27.04
CA ALA A 384 13.41 -5.16 -26.81
C ALA A 384 13.95 -6.53 -26.39
#